data_AF-A0A0V0GFB3-F1
#
_entry.id   AF-A0A0V0GFB3-F1
#
_cell.length_a   1.000
_cell.length_b   1.000
_cell.length_c   1.000
_cell.angle_alpha   90.00
_cell.angle_beta   90.00
_cell.angle_gamma   90.00
#
_symmetry.space_group_name_H-M   'P 1'
#
loop_
_entity.id
_entity.type
_entity.pdbx_description
1 polymer ?
#
loop_
_entity_poly.entity_id
_entity_poly.type
_entity_poly.pdbx_seq_one_letter_code
_entity_poly.pdbx_strand_id
1 'polypeptide(L)'
;FLFIILFVSHILAYNTSTVQYLQMYGYLHEDDGNSASVSCALKVFQTTHSLPSDGEKNEGSIIRLIKKPRCGVEDHFLPFMIDSSKYKWNNNDYLTWSIYPIKYFAVAEHAFFVWSKHSQLIFKYDTHKPNITISFGSKKHLCTTNRNNFCYFDFDDIGGVLAHAEYPRITKEQMEIHVDESENWQYALCIPSSNETSPYTI
;
A
#
# COMPACT_ATOMS: atom_id res chain seq x y z
N PHE A 1 34.71 -27.50 37.69
CA PHE A 1 33.85 -26.36 37.33
C PHE A 1 34.43 -25.70 36.09
N LEU A 2 33.86 -26.01 34.94
CA LEU A 2 34.32 -25.56 33.62
C LEU A 2 33.57 -24.26 33.28
N PHE A 3 34.29 -23.14 33.18
CA PHE A 3 33.71 -21.87 32.71
C PHE A 3 33.60 -21.92 31.18
N ILE A 4 32.38 -22.00 30.67
CA ILE A 4 32.10 -21.77 29.24
C ILE A 4 32.01 -20.26 29.05
N ILE A 5 33.03 -19.67 28.44
CA ILE A 5 33.00 -18.28 27.97
C ILE A 5 32.29 -18.29 26.62
N LEU A 6 31.01 -17.92 26.61
CA LEU A 6 30.27 -17.60 25.39
C LEU A 6 30.67 -16.19 24.94
N PHE A 7 31.60 -16.11 23.99
CA PHE A 7 31.72 -14.93 23.14
C PHE A 7 30.50 -14.91 22.20
N VAL A 8 29.41 -14.27 22.65
CA VAL A 8 28.37 -13.84 21.72
C VAL A 8 28.86 -12.55 21.09
N SER A 9 29.46 -12.65 19.92
CA SER A 9 29.49 -11.52 19.00
C SER A 9 28.04 -11.12 18.74
N HIS A 10 27.57 -10.08 19.41
CA HIS A 10 26.26 -9.48 19.22
C HIS A 10 26.24 -8.75 17.87
N ILE A 11 26.31 -9.51 16.77
CA ILE A 11 25.75 -9.04 15.51
C ILE A 11 24.25 -9.24 15.67
N LEU A 12 23.58 -8.20 16.16
CA LEU A 12 22.13 -8.16 16.33
C LEU A 12 21.48 -8.33 14.95
N ALA A 13 21.23 -9.56 14.51
CA ALA A 13 20.47 -9.84 13.30
C ALA A 13 19.12 -9.13 13.37
N TYR A 14 18.75 -8.36 12.33
CA TYR A 14 17.44 -7.72 12.25
C TYR A 14 16.35 -8.79 12.25
N ASN A 15 15.19 -8.48 12.84
CA ASN A 15 14.04 -9.37 12.79
C ASN A 15 13.64 -9.56 11.32
N THR A 16 13.55 -10.81 10.85
CA THR A 16 13.23 -11.15 9.45
C THR A 16 11.95 -10.44 8.97
N SER A 17 10.96 -10.29 9.86
CA SER A 17 9.72 -9.56 9.55
C SER A 17 9.94 -8.07 9.27
N THR A 18 10.89 -7.42 9.95
CA THR A 18 11.22 -6.01 9.72
C THR A 18 11.95 -5.84 8.39
N VAL A 19 12.89 -6.72 8.06
CA VAL A 19 13.62 -6.65 6.77
C VAL A 19 12.64 -6.84 5.61
N GLN A 20 11.77 -7.85 5.69
CA GLN A 20 10.73 -8.09 4.67
C GLN A 20 9.79 -6.89 4.51
N TYR A 21 9.35 -6.29 5.63
CA TYR A 21 8.52 -5.10 5.58
C TYR A 21 9.24 -3.92 4.91
N LEU A 22 10.51 -3.67 5.26
CA LEU A 22 11.29 -2.59 4.66
C LEU A 22 11.49 -2.80 3.15
N GLN A 23 11.63 -4.05 2.70
CA GLN A 23 11.72 -4.38 1.28
C GLN A 23 10.39 -4.15 0.57
N MET A 24 9.31 -4.72 1.11
CA MET A 24 7.96 -4.64 0.55
C MET A 24 7.47 -3.20 0.35
N TYR A 25 7.84 -2.28 1.25
CA TYR A 25 7.41 -0.88 1.17
C TYR A 25 8.46 0.07 0.56
N GLY A 26 9.51 -0.47 -0.07
CA GLY A 26 10.48 0.31 -0.85
C GLY A 26 11.53 1.07 -0.03
N TYR A 27 11.70 0.75 1.25
CA TYR A 27 12.77 1.33 2.09
C TYR A 27 14.11 0.62 1.89
N LEU A 28 14.10 -0.65 1.46
CA LEU A 28 15.27 -1.48 1.30
C LEU A 28 15.21 -2.25 -0.02
N HIS A 29 16.30 -2.31 -0.78
CA HIS A 29 16.35 -3.15 -1.98
C HIS A 29 16.37 -4.64 -1.61
N GLU A 30 15.80 -5.51 -2.44
CA GLU A 30 15.71 -6.96 -2.16
C GLU A 30 17.09 -7.60 -1.93
N ASP A 31 18.09 -7.14 -2.68
CA ASP A 31 19.48 -7.62 -2.59
C ASP A 31 20.28 -7.03 -1.41
N ASP A 32 19.76 -5.99 -0.73
CA ASP A 32 20.50 -5.20 0.26
C ASP A 32 20.26 -5.66 1.71
N GLY A 33 20.49 -6.94 2.00
CA GLY A 33 20.29 -7.52 3.33
C GLY A 33 21.37 -7.23 4.38
N ASN A 34 22.39 -6.43 4.06
CA ASN A 34 23.50 -6.17 4.99
C ASN A 34 23.10 -5.20 6.12
N SER A 35 23.80 -5.26 7.26
CA SER A 35 23.42 -4.51 8.47
C SER A 35 23.41 -2.99 8.31
N ALA A 36 24.28 -2.45 7.45
CA ALA A 36 24.37 -1.01 7.19
C ALA A 36 23.19 -0.53 6.34
N SER A 37 22.85 -1.27 5.27
CA SER A 37 21.70 -0.96 4.42
C SER A 37 20.39 -1.02 5.21
N VAL A 38 20.20 -2.07 6.03
CA VAL A 38 19.00 -2.19 6.88
C VAL A 38 18.94 -1.05 7.90
N SER A 39 20.06 -0.63 8.50
CA SER A 39 20.09 0.51 9.43
C SER A 39 19.68 1.82 8.74
N CYS A 40 20.15 2.04 7.50
CA CYS A 40 19.79 3.20 6.70
C CYS A 40 18.29 3.21 6.38
N ALA A 41 17.77 2.09 5.86
CA ALA A 41 16.35 1.91 5.57
C ALA A 41 15.48 2.14 6.81
N LEU A 42 15.91 1.64 7.97
CA LEU A 42 15.18 1.82 9.23
C LEU A 42 15.12 3.28 9.66
N LYS A 43 16.18 4.06 9.48
CA LYS A 43 16.18 5.50 9.77
C LYS A 43 15.21 6.27 8.87
N VAL A 44 15.15 5.91 7.59
CA VAL A 44 14.19 6.48 6.65
C VAL A 44 12.76 6.14 7.11
N PHE A 45 12.47 4.88 7.40
CA PHE A 45 11.18 4.45 7.94
C PHE A 45 10.80 5.19 9.23
N GLN A 46 11.72 5.26 10.21
CA GLN A 46 11.51 5.98 11.46
C GLN A 46 11.18 7.45 11.20
N THR A 47 11.92 8.11 10.32
CA THR A 47 11.69 9.51 9.94
C THR A 47 10.32 9.70 9.30
N THR A 48 9.96 8.86 8.31
CA THR A 48 8.66 8.90 7.63
C THR A 48 7.50 8.76 8.62
N HIS A 49 7.65 7.91 9.64
CA HIS A 49 6.62 7.66 10.65
C HIS A 49 6.80 8.48 11.94
N SER A 50 7.62 9.53 11.92
CA SER A 50 7.83 10.43 13.08
C SER A 50 8.27 9.70 14.36
N LEU A 51 9.04 8.61 14.21
CA LEU A 51 9.74 7.94 15.30
C LEU A 51 11.13 8.58 15.52
N PRO A 52 11.76 8.38 16.68
CA PRO A 52 13.18 8.67 16.85
C PRO A 52 14.01 7.96 15.77
N SER A 53 14.69 8.73 14.93
CA SER A 53 15.50 8.23 13.80
C SER A 53 16.92 7.87 14.22
N ASP A 54 17.05 7.11 15.30
CA ASP A 54 18.32 6.62 15.84
C ASP A 54 18.89 5.43 15.04
N GLY A 55 18.05 4.77 14.23
CA GLY A 55 18.38 3.52 13.55
C GLY A 55 18.55 2.34 14.52
N GLU A 56 18.18 2.52 15.78
CA GLU A 56 18.12 1.47 16.76
C GLU A 56 16.82 0.68 16.60
N LYS A 57 16.87 -0.57 17.04
CA LYS A 57 15.69 -1.43 17.12
C LYS A 57 14.84 -0.96 18.29
N ASN A 58 14.12 0.14 18.11
CA ASN A 58 12.98 0.51 18.95
C ASN A 58 11.82 -0.47 18.66
N GLU A 59 12.06 -1.74 18.96
CA GLU A 59 11.31 -2.89 18.44
C GLU A 59 9.83 -2.76 18.82
N GLY A 60 9.51 -2.30 20.03
CA GLY A 60 8.11 -2.08 20.42
C GLY A 60 7.33 -1.12 19.50
N SER A 61 7.89 0.06 19.20
CA SER A 61 7.22 1.07 18.36
C SER A 61 7.21 0.68 16.88
N ILE A 62 8.31 0.13 16.38
CA ILE A 62 8.42 -0.34 14.99
C ILE A 62 7.48 -1.52 14.77
N ILE A 63 7.53 -2.54 15.64
CA ILE A 63 6.66 -3.73 15.54
C ILE A 63 5.19 -3.33 15.61
N ARG A 64 4.83 -2.34 16.46
CA ARG A 64 3.46 -1.82 16.52
C ARG A 64 3.02 -1.18 15.21
N LEU A 65 3.91 -0.52 14.49
CA LEU A 65 3.58 0.11 13.20
C LEU A 65 3.52 -0.90 12.06
N ILE A 66 4.50 -1.79 11.92
CA ILE A 66 4.53 -2.77 10.82
C ILE A 66 3.36 -3.77 10.89
N LYS A 67 2.77 -3.96 12.08
CA LYS A 67 1.60 -4.82 12.30
C LYS A 67 0.27 -4.11 12.06
N LYS A 68 0.25 -2.82 11.72
CA LYS A 68 -1.00 -2.12 11.41
C LYS A 68 -1.45 -2.47 10.00
N PRO A 69 -2.75 -2.74 9.79
CA PRO A 69 -3.30 -2.84 8.45
C PRO A 69 -3.04 -1.56 7.65
N ARG A 70 -2.66 -1.67 6.38
CA ARG A 70 -2.31 -0.52 5.54
C ARG A 70 -2.49 -0.78 4.04
N CYS A 71 -2.27 0.27 3.25
CA CYS A 71 -2.15 0.17 1.79
C CYS A 71 -0.91 -0.64 1.41
N GLY A 72 -1.02 -1.47 0.36
CA GLY A 72 0.06 -2.31 -0.19
C GLY A 72 0.99 -1.60 -1.17
N VAL A 73 0.79 -0.30 -1.40
CA VAL A 73 1.69 0.51 -2.24
C VAL A 73 2.91 0.93 -1.44
N GLU A 74 4.08 0.87 -2.08
CA GLU A 74 5.35 1.34 -1.52
C GLU A 74 5.28 2.79 -1.05
N ASP A 75 6.06 3.13 -0.02
CA ASP A 75 6.16 4.49 0.53
C ASP A 75 7.16 5.36 -0.27
N HIS A 76 7.73 4.79 -1.33
CA HIS A 76 8.77 5.42 -2.11
C HIS A 76 8.21 6.25 -3.28
N PHE A 77 8.16 7.57 -3.08
CA PHE A 77 7.59 8.50 -4.07
C PHE A 77 8.61 9.11 -5.05
N LEU A 78 9.90 8.71 -5.03
CA LEU A 78 10.93 9.33 -5.89
C LEU A 78 10.52 9.39 -7.37
N PRO A 79 9.91 8.35 -7.98
CA PRO A 79 9.49 8.43 -9.38
C PRO A 79 8.54 9.59 -9.69
N PHE A 80 7.65 9.94 -8.74
CA PHE A 80 6.71 11.06 -8.87
C PHE A 80 7.36 12.41 -8.61
N MET A 81 8.31 12.46 -7.68
CA MET A 81 9.02 13.70 -7.35
C MET A 81 9.98 14.13 -8.47
N ILE A 82 10.55 13.17 -9.19
CA ILE A 82 11.46 13.45 -10.31
C ILE A 82 10.69 13.89 -11.56
N ASP A 83 9.61 13.17 -11.91
CA ASP A 83 8.82 13.49 -13.11
C ASP A 83 7.36 13.05 -12.95
N SER A 84 6.54 13.91 -12.35
CA SER A 84 5.10 13.70 -12.21
C SER A 84 4.34 13.79 -13.53
N SER A 85 4.94 14.35 -14.59
CA SER A 85 4.23 14.59 -15.87
C SER A 85 3.79 13.30 -16.57
N LYS A 86 4.48 12.20 -16.27
CA LYS A 86 4.17 10.85 -16.77
C LYS A 86 3.08 10.15 -15.98
N TYR A 87 2.85 10.54 -14.73
CA TYR A 87 1.98 9.86 -13.77
C TYR A 87 0.66 10.61 -13.58
N LYS A 88 -0.09 10.75 -14.66
CA LYS A 88 -1.38 11.41 -14.68
C LYS A 88 -2.28 10.78 -15.73
N TRP A 89 -3.57 11.06 -15.63
CA TRP A 89 -4.53 10.75 -16.70
C TRP A 89 -4.16 11.52 -17.96
N ASN A 90 -4.29 10.89 -19.12
CA ASN A 90 -3.88 11.44 -20.42
C ASN A 90 -4.81 12.58 -20.88
N ASN A 91 -4.73 13.74 -20.23
CA ASN A 91 -5.55 14.94 -20.44
C ASN A 91 -7.06 14.62 -20.55
N ASN A 92 -7.51 13.62 -19.79
CA ASN A 92 -8.89 13.20 -19.75
C ASN A 92 -9.46 13.50 -18.37
N ASP A 93 -10.28 14.54 -18.30
CA ASP A 93 -11.01 14.89 -17.08
C ASP A 93 -12.23 13.98 -16.88
N TYR A 94 -12.59 13.15 -17.87
CA TYR A 94 -13.74 12.26 -17.82
C TYR A 94 -13.30 10.80 -17.72
N LEU A 95 -13.33 10.25 -16.51
CA LEU A 95 -12.87 8.91 -16.20
C LEU A 95 -14.04 7.95 -16.04
N THR A 96 -13.97 6.83 -16.74
CA THR A 96 -14.92 5.73 -16.55
C THR A 96 -14.39 4.73 -15.52
N TRP A 97 -15.29 4.19 -14.70
CA TRP A 97 -14.93 3.20 -13.70
C TRP A 97 -15.92 2.04 -13.64
N SER A 98 -15.43 0.88 -13.19
CA SER A 98 -16.27 -0.29 -12.90
C SER A 98 -15.81 -0.96 -11.60
N ILE A 99 -16.68 -1.78 -11.02
CA ILE A 99 -16.38 -2.54 -9.79
C ILE A 99 -16.96 -3.94 -9.84
N TYR A 100 -16.21 -4.91 -9.34
CA TYR A 100 -16.70 -6.25 -9.05
C TYR A 100 -16.14 -6.76 -7.71
N PRO A 101 -16.97 -7.26 -6.78
CA PRO A 101 -18.41 -7.47 -6.90
C PRO A 101 -19.24 -6.19 -6.71
N ILE A 102 -20.40 -6.13 -7.38
CA ILE A 102 -21.28 -4.94 -7.42
C ILE A 102 -21.83 -4.52 -6.03
N LYS A 103 -21.78 -5.41 -5.03
CA LYS A 103 -22.24 -5.11 -3.65
C LYS A 103 -21.51 -3.93 -3.01
N TYR A 104 -20.31 -3.58 -3.50
CA TYR A 104 -19.54 -2.42 -3.02
C TYR A 104 -19.73 -1.15 -3.87
N PHE A 105 -20.69 -1.14 -4.80
CA PHE A 105 -20.93 -0.04 -5.72
C PHE A 105 -21.11 1.31 -5.01
N ALA A 106 -21.96 1.38 -3.98
CA ALA A 106 -22.26 2.63 -3.30
C ALA A 106 -21.03 3.22 -2.58
N VAL A 107 -20.14 2.38 -2.06
CA VAL A 107 -18.88 2.81 -1.43
C VAL A 107 -17.92 3.36 -2.48
N ALA A 108 -17.76 2.66 -3.61
CA ALA A 108 -16.91 3.12 -4.70
C ALA A 108 -17.43 4.42 -5.33
N GLU A 109 -18.73 4.52 -5.58
CA GLU A 109 -19.37 5.73 -6.08
C GLU A 109 -19.13 6.91 -5.13
N HIS A 110 -19.30 6.70 -3.82
CA HIS A 110 -19.03 7.74 -2.83
C HIS A 110 -17.56 8.15 -2.79
N ALA A 111 -16.62 7.20 -2.88
CA ALA A 111 -15.19 7.50 -2.93
C ALA A 111 -14.83 8.38 -4.15
N PHE A 112 -15.34 8.05 -5.34
CA PHE A 112 -15.15 8.88 -6.53
C PHE A 112 -15.85 10.24 -6.41
N PHE A 113 -17.01 10.29 -5.76
CA PHE A 113 -17.68 11.55 -5.48
C PHE A 113 -16.82 12.48 -4.62
N VAL A 114 -16.16 11.97 -3.56
CA VAL A 114 -15.23 12.77 -2.75
C VAL A 114 -14.09 13.33 -3.62
N TRP A 115 -13.46 12.52 -4.47
CA TRP A 115 -12.42 13.00 -5.38
C TRP A 115 -12.92 14.06 -6.37
N SER A 116 -14.13 13.91 -6.89
CA SER A 116 -14.74 14.89 -7.81
C SER A 116 -14.98 16.26 -7.18
N LYS A 117 -15.08 16.35 -5.83
CA LYS A 117 -15.22 17.62 -5.12
C LYS A 117 -13.92 18.41 -5.01
N HIS A 118 -12.78 17.73 -5.10
CA HIS A 118 -11.47 18.31 -4.87
C HIS A 118 -10.56 18.26 -6.11
N SER A 119 -11.12 17.92 -7.26
CA SER A 119 -10.41 17.86 -8.54
C SER A 119 -11.32 18.34 -9.67
N GLN A 120 -10.77 18.44 -10.88
CA GLN A 120 -11.55 18.69 -12.10
C GLN A 120 -12.04 17.39 -12.75
N LEU A 121 -11.81 16.24 -12.10
CA LEU A 121 -12.16 14.93 -12.63
C LEU A 121 -13.66 14.64 -12.46
N ILE A 122 -14.25 14.09 -13.51
CA ILE A 122 -15.61 13.58 -13.60
C ILE A 122 -15.52 12.06 -13.67
N PHE A 123 -16.18 11.39 -12.74
CA PHE A 123 -16.20 9.93 -12.69
C PHE A 123 -17.57 9.41 -13.13
N LYS A 124 -17.59 8.46 -14.07
CA LYS A 124 -18.83 7.81 -14.50
C LYS A 124 -18.69 6.29 -14.47
N TYR A 125 -19.70 5.62 -13.94
CA TYR A 125 -19.78 4.18 -14.02
C TYR A 125 -20.00 3.72 -15.47
N ASP A 126 -19.10 2.88 -15.98
CA ASP A 126 -19.20 2.22 -17.28
C ASP A 126 -18.37 0.93 -17.27
N THR A 127 -18.96 -0.19 -17.65
CA THR A 127 -18.26 -1.48 -17.72
C THR A 127 -17.56 -1.73 -19.06
N HIS A 128 -17.80 -0.88 -20.08
CA HIS A 128 -17.19 -1.03 -21.39
C HIS A 128 -15.80 -0.39 -21.44
N LYS A 129 -14.76 -1.20 -21.19
CA LYS A 129 -13.35 -0.77 -21.17
C LYS A 129 -13.11 0.47 -20.28
N PRO A 130 -13.41 0.37 -18.97
CA PRO A 130 -13.26 1.50 -18.06
C PRO A 130 -11.80 1.95 -17.91
N ASN A 131 -11.61 3.24 -17.62
CA ASN A 131 -10.31 3.76 -17.22
C ASN A 131 -9.84 3.20 -15.88
N ILE A 132 -10.77 2.89 -14.96
CA ILE A 132 -10.48 2.34 -13.63
C ILE A 132 -11.31 1.08 -13.40
N THR A 133 -10.67 -0.04 -13.09
CA THR A 133 -11.36 -1.26 -12.67
C THR A 133 -11.06 -1.56 -11.22
N ILE A 134 -12.10 -1.71 -10.40
CA ILE A 134 -11.98 -2.14 -9.00
C ILE A 134 -12.34 -3.63 -8.93
N SER A 135 -11.42 -4.46 -8.44
CA SER A 135 -11.66 -5.88 -8.25
C SER A 135 -11.19 -6.38 -6.90
N PHE A 136 -11.82 -7.43 -6.41
CA PHE A 136 -11.43 -8.11 -5.18
C PHE A 136 -10.68 -9.39 -5.51
N GLY A 137 -9.63 -9.69 -4.77
CA GLY A 137 -8.86 -10.93 -4.92
C GLY A 137 -8.10 -11.23 -3.63
N SER A 138 -7.67 -12.47 -3.46
CA SER A 138 -6.86 -12.91 -2.32
C SER A 138 -5.47 -13.32 -2.78
N LYS A 139 -4.49 -13.18 -1.88
CA LYS A 139 -3.11 -13.64 -2.06
C LYS A 139 -2.57 -13.27 -3.43
N LYS A 140 -2.09 -14.27 -4.17
CA LYS A 140 -1.70 -14.16 -5.56
C LYS A 140 -2.93 -14.15 -6.47
N HIS A 141 -3.15 -13.02 -7.12
CA HIS A 141 -4.32 -12.75 -7.95
C HIS A 141 -3.94 -12.28 -9.36
N LEU A 142 -4.87 -12.36 -10.30
CA LEU A 142 -4.68 -11.93 -11.69
C LEU A 142 -5.03 -10.45 -11.87
N CYS A 143 -4.38 -9.79 -12.82
CA CYS A 143 -4.83 -8.50 -13.33
C CYS A 143 -6.19 -8.68 -14.05
N THR A 144 -7.16 -7.83 -13.73
CA THR A 144 -8.52 -7.90 -14.25
C THR A 144 -8.60 -7.49 -15.73
N THR A 145 -7.81 -6.51 -16.16
CA THR A 145 -7.73 -6.02 -17.55
C THR A 145 -6.82 -6.88 -18.42
N ASN A 146 -5.87 -7.61 -17.82
CA ASN A 146 -5.04 -8.59 -18.50
C ASN A 146 -4.96 -9.92 -17.71
N ARG A 147 -5.96 -10.78 -17.92
CA ARG A 147 -6.14 -12.03 -17.17
C ARG A 147 -5.07 -13.11 -17.40
N ASN A 148 -4.09 -12.84 -18.25
CA ASN A 148 -2.94 -13.74 -18.44
C ASN A 148 -1.77 -13.39 -17.52
N ASN A 149 -1.84 -12.25 -16.82
CA ASN A 149 -0.80 -11.76 -15.95
C ASN A 149 -1.24 -11.82 -14.50
N PHE A 150 -0.34 -12.29 -13.63
CA PHE A 150 -0.48 -12.10 -12.20
C PHE A 150 -0.18 -10.65 -11.84
N CYS A 151 -0.91 -10.14 -10.85
CA CYS A 151 -0.49 -8.93 -10.15
C CYS A 151 0.89 -9.18 -9.52
N TYR A 152 1.73 -8.15 -9.50
CA TYR A 152 3.06 -8.24 -8.92
C TYR A 152 3.02 -8.18 -7.38
N PHE A 153 1.98 -7.57 -6.83
CA PHE A 153 1.80 -7.40 -5.39
C PHE A 153 0.76 -8.40 -4.90
N ASP A 154 1.18 -9.31 -4.03
CA ASP A 154 0.31 -10.31 -3.42
C ASP A 154 -0.34 -9.74 -2.14
N PHE A 155 -1.54 -10.21 -1.81
CA PHE A 155 -2.15 -9.96 -0.50
C PHE A 155 -1.71 -10.98 0.57
N ASP A 156 -1.92 -10.67 1.84
CA ASP A 156 -1.39 -11.39 3.00
C ASP A 156 -2.47 -11.89 3.99
N ASP A 157 -3.72 -12.01 3.52
CA ASP A 157 -4.89 -12.34 4.34
C ASP A 157 -5.23 -11.22 5.34
N ILE A 158 -5.93 -11.55 6.43
CA ILE A 158 -6.55 -10.57 7.34
C ILE A 158 -5.51 -9.73 8.11
N GLY A 159 -5.72 -8.41 8.15
CA GLY A 159 -5.09 -7.46 9.07
C GLY A 159 -3.78 -6.85 8.57
N GLY A 160 -3.40 -7.09 7.32
CA GLY A 160 -2.17 -6.63 6.68
C GLY A 160 -2.43 -5.64 5.54
N VAL A 161 -2.22 -6.10 4.30
CA VAL A 161 -2.46 -5.33 3.07
C VAL A 161 -3.94 -5.30 2.75
N LEU A 162 -4.52 -4.10 2.84
CA LEU A 162 -5.95 -3.90 2.61
C LEU A 162 -6.30 -3.81 1.11
N ALA A 163 -5.45 -3.12 0.34
CA ALA A 163 -5.67 -2.83 -1.08
C ALA A 163 -4.40 -2.26 -1.70
N HIS A 164 -4.30 -2.29 -3.02
CA HIS A 164 -3.34 -1.51 -3.81
C HIS A 164 -3.96 -0.99 -5.10
N ALA A 165 -3.34 0.03 -5.67
CA ALA A 165 -3.78 0.63 -6.92
C ALA A 165 -2.59 0.93 -7.82
N GLU A 166 -2.82 0.81 -9.13
CA GLU A 166 -1.85 1.28 -10.10
C GLU A 166 -1.91 2.81 -10.25
N TYR A 167 -0.74 3.41 -10.40
CA TYR A 167 -0.66 4.83 -10.75
C TYR A 167 -1.13 5.06 -12.19
N PRO A 168 -1.90 6.13 -12.45
CA PRO A 168 -2.22 6.51 -13.82
C PRO A 168 -0.93 6.83 -14.58
N ARG A 169 -0.89 6.48 -15.87
CA ARG A 169 0.23 6.80 -16.76
C ARG A 169 -0.32 7.34 -18.06
N ILE A 170 0.34 8.35 -18.63
CA ILE A 170 -0.06 8.93 -19.93
C ILE A 170 -0.09 7.89 -21.06
N THR A 171 0.65 6.79 -20.93
CA THR A 171 0.75 5.69 -21.91
C THR A 171 -0.20 4.53 -21.65
N LYS A 172 -1.00 4.56 -20.57
CA LYS A 172 -1.89 3.47 -20.18
C LYS A 172 -3.30 4.01 -20.00
N GLU A 173 -4.28 3.38 -20.65
CA GLU A 173 -5.67 3.87 -20.63
C GLU A 173 -6.51 3.27 -19.50
N GLN A 174 -6.15 2.06 -19.04
CA GLN A 174 -6.89 1.32 -18.01
C GLN A 174 -5.99 0.99 -16.82
N MET A 175 -6.41 1.41 -15.63
CA MET A 175 -5.75 1.13 -14.35
C MET A 175 -6.61 0.19 -13.52
N GLU A 176 -5.96 -0.48 -12.59
CA GLU A 176 -6.61 -1.39 -11.67
C GLU A 176 -6.43 -0.96 -10.22
N ILE A 177 -7.50 -1.15 -9.44
CA ILE A 177 -7.51 -1.09 -7.99
C ILE A 177 -7.90 -2.49 -7.52
N HIS A 178 -7.04 -3.10 -6.73
CA HIS A 178 -7.30 -4.41 -6.14
C HIS A 178 -7.52 -4.26 -4.64
N VAL A 179 -8.51 -4.98 -4.13
CA VAL A 179 -8.90 -4.98 -2.73
C VAL A 179 -8.77 -6.41 -2.20
N ASP A 180 -8.19 -6.58 -1.02
CA ASP A 180 -8.03 -7.93 -0.45
C ASP A 180 -9.39 -8.51 -0.07
N GLU A 181 -9.81 -9.59 -0.74
CA GLU A 181 -11.09 -10.24 -0.46
C GLU A 181 -11.13 -10.99 0.87
N SER A 182 -9.96 -11.30 1.45
CA SER A 182 -9.83 -12.00 2.73
C SER A 182 -10.26 -11.13 3.93
N GLU A 183 -10.31 -9.81 3.75
CA GLU A 183 -10.70 -8.86 4.80
C GLU A 183 -12.21 -8.84 5.08
N ASN A 184 -12.57 -8.50 6.32
CA ASN A 184 -13.97 -8.38 6.73
C ASN A 184 -14.54 -7.00 6.41
N TRP A 185 -14.76 -6.72 5.12
CA TRP A 185 -15.24 -5.44 4.63
C TRP A 185 -16.63 -5.08 5.14
N GLN A 186 -16.71 -3.97 5.88
CA GLN A 186 -17.96 -3.30 6.22
C GLN A 186 -18.20 -2.15 5.23
N TYR A 187 -19.39 -2.11 4.64
CA TYR A 187 -19.75 -1.17 3.57
C TYR A 187 -20.88 -0.21 3.98
N ALA A 188 -21.12 -0.07 5.29
CA ALA A 188 -22.06 0.91 5.79
C ALA A 188 -21.50 2.32 5.58
N LEU A 189 -22.20 3.15 4.79
CA LEU A 189 -21.85 4.57 4.57
C LEU A 189 -22.00 5.43 5.83
N CYS A 190 -22.58 4.88 6.90
CA CYS A 190 -22.60 5.50 8.22
C CYS A 190 -21.22 5.34 8.86
N ILE A 191 -20.27 6.19 8.48
CA ILE A 191 -19.02 6.34 9.24
C ILE A 191 -19.44 6.86 10.62
N PRO A 192 -19.18 6.13 11.73
CA PRO A 192 -19.45 6.64 13.06
C PRO A 192 -18.73 7.98 13.25
N SER A 193 -19.36 8.95 13.91
CA SER A 193 -18.68 10.20 14.30
C SER A 193 -17.33 9.86 14.90
N SER A 194 -16.28 10.55 14.44
CA SER A 194 -14.88 10.35 14.80
C SER A 194 -14.68 10.11 16.30
N ASN A 195 -14.69 8.85 16.72
CA ASN A 195 -13.84 8.44 17.82
C ASN A 195 -12.43 8.35 17.22
N GLU A 196 -11.43 8.69 18.04
CA GLU A 196 -10.01 9.00 17.74
C GLU A 196 -9.20 7.92 16.97
N THR A 197 -9.85 6.99 16.29
CA THR A 197 -9.26 5.86 15.58
C THR A 197 -9.43 5.91 14.06
N SER A 198 -10.03 6.95 13.48
CA SER A 198 -10.01 7.13 12.02
C SER A 198 -8.69 7.77 11.58
N PRO A 199 -7.85 7.11 10.76
CA PRO A 199 -6.61 7.69 10.24
C PRO A 199 -6.84 8.77 9.17
N TYR A 200 -8.10 9.07 8.84
CA TYR A 200 -8.50 10.07 7.84
C TYR A 200 -9.34 11.18 8.48
N THR A 201 -8.77 11.85 9.49
CA THR A 201 -9.18 13.20 9.86
C THR A 201 -8.28 14.18 9.11
N ILE A 202 -8.85 14.85 8.11
CA ILE A 202 -8.34 16.14 7.60
C ILE A 202 -8.92 17.23 8.51
#